data_AF-A0A555B840-F1
#
_entry.id   AF-A0A555B840-F1
#
_cell.length_a   1.000
_cell.length_b   1.000
_cell.length_c   1.000
_cell.angle_alpha   90.00
_cell.angle_beta   90.00
_cell.angle_gamma   90.00
#
_symmetry.space_group_name_H-M   'P 1'
#
loop_
_entity.id
_entity.type
_entity.pdbx_description
1 polymer ?
#
loop_
_entity_poly.entity_id
_entity_poly.type
_entity_poly.pdbx_seq_one_letter_code
_entity_poly.pdbx_strand_id
1 'polypeptide(L)'
;MQADFNRPVLAVDTGTSYLSLALRADGEIRLFHQEVGIRQSELILPEIRTLFRNAGITAADLGAIVYAKGPGAFTGLRIGIGVAQG
;
A
#
# COMPACT_ATOMS: atom_id res chain seq x y z
N MET A 1 -10.59 14.11 6.18
CA MET A 1 -10.48 14.15 4.71
C MET A 1 -11.38 13.05 4.18
N GLN A 2 -12.32 13.39 3.29
CA GLN A 2 -13.17 12.38 2.65
C GLN A 2 -12.33 11.71 1.56
N ALA A 3 -12.42 10.38 1.43
CA ALA A 3 -11.66 9.65 0.42
C ALA A 3 -12.04 10.15 -0.98
N ASP A 4 -11.05 10.50 -1.79
CA ASP A 4 -11.22 10.93 -3.17
C ASP A 4 -10.64 9.88 -4.13
N PHE A 5 -11.53 9.10 -4.74
CA PHE A 5 -11.14 8.06 -5.68
C PHE A 5 -10.90 8.59 -7.11
N ASN A 6 -11.08 9.89 -7.38
CA ASN A 6 -10.65 10.50 -8.65
C ASN A 6 -9.16 10.84 -8.66
N ARG A 7 -8.52 10.85 -7.48
CA ARG A 7 -7.08 11.03 -7.29
C ARG A 7 -6.37 9.67 -7.19
N PRO A 8 -5.02 9.66 -7.18
CA PRO A 8 -4.26 8.44 -6.95
C PRO A 8 -4.67 7.70 -5.66
N VAL A 9 -4.69 6.37 -5.73
CA VAL A 9 -5.10 5.51 -4.60
C VAL A 9 -4.07 4.41 -4.39
N LEU A 10 -3.60 4.29 -3.15
CA LEU A 10 -2.71 3.23 -2.71
C LEU A 10 -3.52 2.15 -1.99
N ALA A 11 -3.38 0.90 -2.43
CA ALA A 11 -3.90 -0.28 -1.74
C ALA A 11 -2.77 -1.06 -1.07
N VAL A 12 -3.01 -1.49 0.17
CA VAL A 12 -2.04 -2.20 1.00
C VAL A 12 -2.65 -3.48 1.56
N ASP A 13 -2.02 -4.63 1.30
CA ASP A 13 -2.37 -5.89 1.93
C ASP A 13 -1.11 -6.57 2.48
N THR A 14 -1.14 -6.79 3.80
CA THR A 14 -0.12 -7.45 4.61
C THR A 14 -0.74 -8.58 5.45
N GLY A 15 -1.94 -9.05 5.10
CA GLY A 15 -2.69 -10.04 5.86
C GLY A 15 -2.16 -11.47 5.78
N THR A 16 -1.23 -11.75 4.86
CA THR A 16 -0.64 -13.07 4.61
C THR A 16 0.90 -13.01 4.68
N SER A 17 1.63 -14.04 4.23
CA SER A 17 3.09 -13.99 4.04
C SER A 17 3.53 -13.09 2.89
N TYR A 18 2.59 -12.61 2.08
CA TYR A 18 2.84 -11.73 0.94
C TYR A 18 2.74 -10.27 1.36
N LEU A 19 3.63 -9.45 0.81
CA LEU A 19 3.46 -8.00 0.77
C LEU A 19 2.85 -7.66 -0.59
N SER A 20 1.61 -7.18 -0.57
CA SER A 20 0.90 -6.78 -1.78
C SER A 20 0.56 -5.29 -1.71
N LEU A 21 1.00 -4.55 -2.72
CA LEU A 21 0.78 -3.12 -2.87
C LEU A 21 0.26 -2.86 -4.27
N ALA A 22 -0.72 -1.99 -4.40
CA ALA A 22 -1.19 -1.51 -5.69
C ALA A 22 -1.35 0.00 -5.66
N LEU A 23 -0.79 0.69 -6.65
CA LEU A 23 -1.01 2.11 -6.87
C LEU A 23 -1.81 2.31 -8.14
N ARG A 24 -3.01 2.88 -8.02
CA ARG A 24 -3.74 3.41 -9.16
C ARG A 24 -3.39 4.89 -9.34
N ALA A 25 -2.82 5.26 -10.48
CA ALA A 25 -2.50 6.63 -10.85
C ALA A 25 -2.52 6.76 -12.39
N ASP A 26 -3.03 7.88 -12.90
CA ASP A 26 -3.09 8.18 -14.35
C ASP A 26 -3.74 7.10 -15.21
N GLY A 27 -4.80 6.46 -14.69
CA GLY A 27 -5.51 5.38 -15.39
C GLY A 27 -4.76 4.03 -15.40
N GLU A 28 -3.55 3.97 -14.83
CA GLU A 28 -2.73 2.77 -14.75
C GLU A 28 -2.69 2.20 -13.33
N ILE A 29 -2.41 0.89 -13.24
CA ILE A 29 -2.18 0.20 -11.98
C ILE A 29 -0.74 -0.32 -11.95
N ARG A 30 0.01 0.08 -10.94
CA ARG A 30 1.37 -0.43 -10.65
C ARG A 30 1.31 -1.33 -9.42
N LEU A 31 1.95 -2.49 -9.51
CA LEU A 31 1.85 -3.54 -8.48
C LEU A 31 3.21 -3.89 -7.91
N PHE A 32 3.23 -4.16 -6.61
CA PHE A 32 4.27 -4.97 -5.96
C PHE A 32 3.56 -6.13 -5.26
N HIS A 33 3.89 -7.36 -5.61
CA HIS A 33 3.31 -8.55 -4.99
C HIS A 33 4.38 -9.63 -4.88
N GLN A 34 4.86 -9.87 -3.66
CA GLN A 34 5.90 -10.87 -3.40
C GLN A 34 5.69 -11.52 -2.04
N GLU A 35 6.06 -12.79 -1.93
CA GLU A 35 6.20 -13.47 -0.66
C GLU A 35 7.45 -12.98 0.06
N VAL A 36 7.27 -12.27 1.17
CA VAL A 36 8.38 -11.65 1.91
C VAL A 36 8.45 -12.11 3.37
N GLY A 37 7.47 -12.90 3.82
CA GLY A 37 7.42 -13.45 5.17
C GLY A 37 7.51 -12.35 6.24
N ILE A 38 8.50 -12.45 7.13
CA ILE A 38 8.68 -11.50 8.24
C ILE A 38 9.23 -10.13 7.80
N ARG A 39 9.66 -9.97 6.55
CA ARG A 39 10.27 -8.72 6.03
C ARG A 39 9.25 -7.67 5.57
N GLN A 40 7.94 -7.91 5.78
CA GLN A 40 6.88 -6.97 5.38
C GLN A 40 7.11 -5.55 5.91
N SER A 41 7.48 -5.41 7.19
CA SER A 41 7.71 -4.08 7.81
C SER A 41 8.94 -3.37 7.24
N GLU A 42 9.97 -4.11 6.86
CA GLU A 42 11.20 -3.58 6.26
C GLU A 42 10.94 -3.07 4.85
N LEU A 43 10.13 -3.80 4.07
CA LEU A 43 9.96 -3.57 2.63
C LEU A 43 8.79 -2.65 2.27
N ILE A 44 7.77 -2.52 3.13
CA ILE A 44 6.55 -1.79 2.77
C ILE A 44 6.79 -0.34 2.34
N LEU A 45 7.56 0.44 3.10
CA LEU A 45 7.84 1.84 2.75
C LEU A 45 8.80 1.99 1.56
N PRO A 46 9.90 1.23 1.44
CA PRO A 46 10.72 1.20 0.23
C PRO A 46 9.92 0.92 -1.05
N GLU A 47 9.03 -0.07 -1.02
CA GLU A 47 8.27 -0.47 -2.20
C GLU A 47 7.17 0.54 -2.55
N ILE A 48 6.49 1.13 -1.55
CA ILE A 48 5.59 2.27 -1.79
C ILE A 48 6.33 3.43 -2.46
N ARG A 49 7.55 3.77 -2.00
CA ARG A 49 8.37 4.82 -2.64
C ARG A 49 8.74 4.46 -4.08
N THR A 50 9.01 3.19 -4.38
CA THR A 50 9.23 2.74 -5.75
C THR A 50 7.99 2.91 -6.62
N LEU A 51 6.80 2.56 -6.12
CA LEU A 51 5.54 2.78 -6.84
C LEU A 51 5.29 4.27 -7.12
N PHE A 52 5.50 5.13 -6.13
CA PHE A 52 5.36 6.59 -6.28
C PHE A 52 6.34 7.16 -7.30
N ARG A 53 7.62 6.79 -7.21
CA ARG A 53 8.65 7.21 -8.18
C ARG A 53 8.28 6.79 -9.61
N ASN A 54 7.80 5.56 -9.78
CA ASN A 54 7.41 5.02 -11.09
C ASN A 54 6.12 5.66 -11.65
N ALA A 55 5.31 6.30 -10.80
CA ALA A 55 4.12 7.06 -11.19
C ALA A 55 4.36 8.58 -11.24
N GLY A 56 5.53 9.07 -10.82
CA GLY A 56 5.82 10.50 -10.77
C GLY A 56 4.99 11.28 -9.74
N ILE A 57 4.49 10.62 -8.68
CA ILE A 57 3.65 11.24 -7.64
C ILE A 57 4.34 11.26 -6.28
N THR A 58 3.76 11.99 -5.34
CA THR A 58 4.10 12.02 -3.92
C THR A 58 2.93 11.53 -3.07
N ALA A 59 3.16 11.30 -1.77
CA ALA A 59 2.09 10.96 -0.84
C ALA A 59 1.01 12.05 -0.74
N ALA A 60 1.36 13.31 -0.96
CA ALA A 60 0.41 14.44 -0.92
C ALA A 60 -0.59 14.40 -2.08
N ASP A 61 -0.29 13.67 -3.15
CA ASP A 61 -1.15 13.51 -4.31
C ASP A 61 -2.26 12.48 -4.09
N LEU A 62 -2.09 11.57 -3.13
CA LEU A 62 -3.06 10.53 -2.80
C LEU A 62 -4.42 11.12 -2.38
N GLY A 63 -5.48 10.57 -2.93
CA GLY A 63 -6.85 10.82 -2.47
C GLY A 63 -7.34 9.80 -1.45
N ALA A 64 -6.76 8.60 -1.43
CA ALA A 64 -7.08 7.56 -0.46
C ALA A 64 -5.95 6.54 -0.30
N ILE A 65 -5.87 5.97 0.91
CA ILE A 65 -5.18 4.71 1.19
C ILE A 65 -6.25 3.70 1.59
N VAL A 66 -6.28 2.56 0.90
CA VAL A 66 -7.14 1.43 1.25
C VAL A 66 -6.27 0.28 1.75
N TYR A 67 -6.77 -0.47 2.71
CA TYR A 67 -6.02 -1.58 3.28
C TYR A 67 -6.91 -2.78 3.58
N ALA A 68 -6.34 -3.97 3.54
CA ALA A 68 -7.04 -5.19 3.92
C ALA A 68 -7.35 -5.18 5.43
N LYS A 69 -8.64 -5.25 5.79
CA LYS A 69 -9.11 -5.31 7.19
C LYS A 69 -8.98 -6.71 7.82
N GLY A 70 -8.70 -7.73 7.01
CA GLY A 70 -8.65 -9.14 7.42
C GLY A 70 -9.94 -9.91 7.14
N PRO A 71 -10.05 -11.18 7.58
CA PRO A 71 -9.14 -11.88 8.51
C PRO A 71 -7.73 -12.13 7.94
N GLY A 72 -6.74 -12.33 8.81
CA GLY A 72 -5.34 -12.51 8.41
C GLY A 72 -4.39 -12.55 9.60
N ALA A 73 -3.08 -12.59 9.35
CA ALA A 73 -2.04 -12.60 10.37
C ALA A 73 -2.07 -11.29 11.18
N PHE A 74 -2.25 -11.41 12.50
CA PHE A 74 -2.43 -10.28 13.41
C PHE A 74 -1.32 -9.21 13.32
N THR A 75 -0.05 -9.64 13.30
CA THR A 75 1.11 -8.74 13.12
C THR A 75 1.08 -8.07 11.75
N GLY A 76 0.79 -8.85 10.71
CA GLY A 76 0.69 -8.36 9.34
C GLY A 76 -0.37 -7.27 9.19
N LEU A 77 -1.59 -7.49 9.69
CA LEU A 77 -2.68 -6.52 9.62
C LEU A 77 -2.33 -5.17 10.29
N ARG A 78 -1.56 -5.19 11.39
CA ARG A 78 -1.13 -3.95 12.06
C ARG A 78 -0.09 -3.16 11.28
N ILE A 79 0.76 -3.82 10.50
CA ILE A 79 1.70 -3.15 9.60
C ILE A 79 0.93 -2.33 8.56
N GLY A 80 -0.08 -2.94 7.91
CA GLY A 80 -0.91 -2.27 6.92
C GLY A 80 -1.69 -1.09 7.49
N ILE A 81 -2.28 -1.25 8.68
CA ILE A 81 -2.97 -0.16 9.39
C ILE A 81 -1.99 0.97 9.74
N GLY A 82 -0.81 0.64 10.26
CA GLY A 82 0.20 1.64 10.63
C GLY A 82 0.65 2.49 9.44
N VAL A 83 0.81 1.88 8.26
CA VAL A 83 1.12 2.60 7.03
C VAL A 83 -0.05 3.46 6.53
N ALA A 84 -1.29 3.01 6.72
CA ALA A 84 -2.47 3.80 6.32
C ALA A 84 -2.75 5.00 7.25
N GLN A 85 -2.27 4.94 8.50
CA GLN A 85 -2.50 5.97 9.53
C GLN A 85 -1.38 7.00 9.66
N GLY A 86 -0.13 6.64 9.31
CA GLY A 86 1.05 7.49 9.44
C GLY A 86 1.15 8.55 8.36
#